data_AF-A0A8B8ESR2-F1
#
_entry.id   AF-A0A8B8ESR2-F1
#
_cell.length_a   1.000
_cell.length_b   1.000
_cell.length_c   1.000
_cell.angle_alpha   90.00
_cell.angle_beta   90.00
_cell.angle_gamma   90.00
#
_symmetry.space_group_name_H-M   'P 1'
#
loop_
_entity.id
_entity.type
_entity.pdbx_description
1 polymer ?
#
loop_
_entity_poly.entity_id
_entity_poly.type
_entity_poly.pdbx_seq_one_letter_code
_entity_poly.pdbx_strand_id
1 'polypeptide(L)'
;MARLTEPRFATAGKFVPMKFREDSLPITESERLFKKCGSQFPPMTLEPLPYERDRVAERMSPEDRLRRKQWMEDQKIPKGEPRMEVMEKIKPTNAFRRFYQTPGKQLEGLFTSVTSPWNAKNWRLLCTRLFRGYIFGLGLVYWIKYNSMDFVRSILNGRRPSLRRKYFAEKTADSYRSRKRNKSMQWP
;
A
#
# COMPACT_ATOMS: atom_id res chain seq x y z
N MET A 1 -72.88 35.73 -15.39
CA MET A 1 -73.23 34.72 -14.36
C MET A 1 -71.98 34.42 -13.54
N ALA A 2 -72.06 34.52 -12.21
CA ALA A 2 -70.93 34.55 -11.28
C ALA A 2 -70.96 33.40 -10.24
N ARG A 3 -69.81 33.07 -9.65
CA ARG A 3 -69.54 32.89 -8.20
C ARG A 3 -68.03 32.61 -8.01
N LEU A 4 -67.21 33.57 -7.55
CA LEU A 4 -66.94 34.02 -6.16
C LEU A 4 -66.52 32.91 -5.18
N THR A 5 -65.23 32.87 -4.82
CA THR A 5 -64.73 32.69 -3.45
C THR A 5 -63.33 33.30 -3.33
N GLU A 6 -63.26 34.55 -2.85
CA GLU A 6 -62.02 35.18 -2.39
C GLU A 6 -61.71 34.72 -0.95
N PRO A 7 -60.47 34.33 -0.61
CA PRO A 7 -60.01 34.42 0.76
C PRO A 7 -59.71 35.89 1.08
N ARG A 8 -60.46 36.37 2.07
CA ARG A 8 -60.33 37.64 2.77
C ARG A 8 -58.86 37.91 3.13
N PHE A 9 -58.50 39.20 3.14
CA PHE A 9 -57.22 39.84 3.55
C PHE A 9 -56.41 40.43 2.38
N ALA A 10 -56.97 41.45 1.72
CA ALA A 10 -56.17 42.39 0.94
C ALA A 10 -56.52 43.83 1.34
N THR A 11 -55.95 44.30 2.43
CA THR A 11 -55.77 45.73 2.67
C THR A 11 -54.57 46.20 1.85
N ALA A 12 -54.85 47.08 0.89
CA ALA A 12 -53.98 48.04 0.23
C ALA A 12 -52.47 47.74 0.22
N GLY A 13 -52.00 47.14 -0.86
CA GLY A 13 -50.59 47.13 -1.23
C GLY A 13 -50.44 46.60 -2.64
N LYS A 14 -49.86 47.39 -3.54
CA LYS A 14 -49.57 46.98 -4.91
C LYS A 14 -48.73 45.70 -4.88
N PHE A 15 -49.33 44.55 -5.21
CA PHE A 15 -48.61 43.31 -5.37
C PHE A 15 -47.84 43.40 -6.68
N VAL A 16 -46.57 43.80 -6.60
CA VAL A 16 -45.63 43.58 -7.70
C VAL A 16 -45.39 42.07 -7.73
N PRO A 17 -45.64 41.35 -8.84
CA PRO A 17 -45.28 39.94 -8.90
C PRO A 17 -43.77 39.86 -8.72
N MET A 18 -43.32 39.34 -7.57
CA MET A 18 -41.94 38.92 -7.43
C MET A 18 -41.71 37.86 -8.49
N LYS A 19 -40.97 38.21 -9.55
CA LYS A 19 -40.30 37.21 -10.36
C LYS A 19 -39.28 36.56 -9.44
N PHE A 20 -39.66 35.43 -8.86
CA PHE A 20 -38.76 34.61 -8.08
C PHE A 20 -37.59 34.23 -9.00
N ARG A 21 -36.44 34.88 -8.82
CA ARG A 21 -35.21 34.57 -9.54
C ARG A 21 -34.63 33.33 -8.86
N GLU A 22 -34.78 32.18 -9.51
CA GLU A 22 -34.31 30.87 -9.03
C GLU A 22 -32.84 30.89 -8.59
N ASP A 23 -32.04 31.81 -9.15
CA ASP A 23 -30.62 32.02 -8.86
C ASP A 23 -30.30 32.53 -7.44
N SER A 24 -31.31 32.83 -6.60
CA SER A 24 -31.13 33.48 -5.28
C SER A 24 -31.19 32.54 -4.08
N LEU A 25 -31.48 31.25 -4.28
CA LEU A 25 -31.43 30.28 -3.18
C LEU A 25 -29.97 29.95 -2.82
N PRO A 26 -29.63 29.81 -1.52
CA PRO A 26 -28.29 29.43 -1.11
C PRO A 26 -27.99 28.06 -1.69
N ILE A 27 -27.07 28.00 -2.67
CA ILE A 27 -26.58 26.77 -3.27
C ILE A 27 -26.18 25.84 -2.13
N THR A 28 -26.97 24.80 -1.92
CA THR A 28 -26.67 23.79 -0.89
C THR A 28 -25.32 23.16 -1.24
N GLU A 29 -24.50 22.76 -0.25
CA GLU A 29 -23.15 22.24 -0.53
C GLU A 29 -23.17 21.08 -1.56
N SER A 30 -24.26 20.31 -1.57
CA SER A 30 -24.53 19.25 -2.53
C SER A 30 -24.59 19.75 -3.99
N GLU A 31 -25.15 20.92 -4.26
CA GLU A 31 -25.20 21.53 -5.59
C GLU A 31 -23.85 22.09 -6.05
N ARG A 32 -23.02 22.59 -5.12
CA ARG A 32 -21.64 23.01 -5.45
C ARG A 32 -20.78 21.80 -5.83
N LEU A 33 -20.85 20.73 -5.05
CA LEU A 33 -20.13 19.48 -5.33
C LEU A 33 -20.60 18.86 -6.65
N PHE A 34 -21.90 18.91 -6.92
CA PHE A 34 -22.50 18.52 -8.19
C PHE A 34 -21.89 19.26 -9.40
N LYS A 35 -21.88 20.60 -9.38
CA LYS A 35 -21.28 21.40 -10.47
C LYS A 35 -19.80 21.08 -10.69
N LYS A 36 -19.07 20.72 -9.63
CA LYS A 36 -17.65 20.34 -9.72
C LYS A 36 -17.45 18.96 -10.33
N CYS A 37 -18.32 18.00 -10.04
CA CYS A 37 -18.23 16.62 -10.53
C CYS A 37 -18.77 16.44 -11.96
N GLY A 38 -19.50 17.43 -12.49
CA GLY A 38 -19.94 17.44 -13.89
C GLY A 38 -21.04 16.44 -14.23
N SER A 39 -21.81 15.96 -13.25
CA SER A 39 -22.96 15.10 -13.55
C SER A 39 -24.09 15.90 -14.20
N GLN A 40 -24.93 15.20 -14.97
CA GLN A 40 -26.00 15.86 -15.75
C GLN A 40 -27.22 16.27 -14.91
N PHE A 41 -27.42 15.64 -13.75
CA PHE A 41 -28.59 15.86 -12.89
C PHE A 41 -28.22 16.16 -11.44
N PRO A 42 -28.90 17.11 -10.78
CA PRO A 42 -28.64 17.46 -9.39
C PRO A 42 -28.83 16.25 -8.47
N PRO A 43 -28.17 16.24 -7.29
CA PRO A 43 -28.26 15.13 -6.36
C PRO A 43 -29.71 14.91 -5.94
N MET A 44 -30.20 13.69 -6.16
CA MET A 44 -31.58 13.31 -5.85
C MET A 44 -31.63 12.58 -4.51
N THR A 45 -32.56 12.99 -3.65
CA THR A 45 -32.86 12.29 -2.39
C THR A 45 -33.58 10.98 -2.67
N LEU A 46 -33.35 9.95 -1.84
CA LEU A 46 -34.05 8.66 -1.91
C LEU A 46 -35.57 8.84 -1.85
N GLU A 47 -36.03 9.83 -1.10
CA GLU A 47 -37.43 10.22 -0.96
C GLU A 47 -37.62 11.63 -1.56
N PRO A 48 -37.89 11.74 -2.87
CA PRO A 48 -38.13 13.04 -3.49
C PRO A 48 -39.44 13.68 -3.00
N LEU A 49 -40.38 12.88 -2.51
CA LEU A 49 -41.66 13.31 -1.92
C LEU A 49 -41.70 12.89 -0.44
N PRO A 50 -41.65 13.85 0.50
CA PRO A 50 -41.65 13.56 1.94
C PRO A 50 -43.02 13.10 2.46
N TYR A 51 -44.11 13.43 1.75
CA TYR A 51 -45.47 13.07 2.16
C TYR A 51 -46.02 11.93 1.31
N GLU A 52 -46.66 10.95 1.97
CA GLU A 52 -47.22 9.76 1.33
C GLU A 52 -48.37 10.07 0.36
N ARG A 53 -49.12 11.14 0.64
CA ARG A 53 -50.25 11.59 -0.20
C ARG A 53 -49.79 12.06 -1.58
N ASP A 54 -48.64 12.74 -1.62
CA ASP A 54 -48.09 13.28 -2.85
C ASP A 54 -47.55 12.15 -3.75
N ARG A 55 -47.13 11.01 -3.16
CA ARG A 55 -46.74 9.80 -3.92
C ARG A 55 -47.89 9.18 -4.72
N VAL A 56 -49.12 9.31 -4.22
CA VAL A 56 -50.32 8.74 -4.86
C VAL A 56 -51.00 9.77 -5.77
N ALA A 57 -51.01 11.04 -5.36
CA ALA A 57 -51.69 12.11 -6.07
C ALA A 57 -50.91 12.65 -7.28
N GLU A 58 -49.58 12.73 -7.19
CA GLU A 58 -48.75 13.37 -8.21
C GLU A 58 -48.06 12.31 -9.08
N ARG A 59 -48.46 12.22 -10.36
CA ARG A 59 -47.77 11.35 -11.31
C ARG A 59 -46.38 11.93 -11.58
N MET A 60 -45.34 11.13 -11.36
CA MET A 60 -43.95 11.50 -11.61
C MET A 60 -43.76 12.05 -13.04
N SER A 61 -43.19 13.25 -13.15
CA SER A 61 -42.88 13.89 -14.44
C SER A 61 -41.98 12.98 -15.29
N PRO A 62 -42.07 13.01 -16.64
CA PRO A 62 -41.14 12.28 -17.50
C PRO A 62 -39.66 12.57 -17.17
N GLU A 63 -39.35 13.79 -16.78
CA GLU A 63 -37.99 14.22 -16.41
C GLU A 63 -37.51 13.60 -15.10
N ASP A 64 -38.41 13.52 -14.10
CA ASP A 64 -38.13 12.86 -12.83
C ASP A 64 -37.89 11.36 -13.02
N ARG A 65 -38.61 10.73 -13.95
CA ARG A 65 -38.45 9.30 -14.29
C ARG A 65 -37.10 9.01 -14.94
N LEU A 66 -36.63 9.88 -15.84
CA LEU A 66 -35.30 9.75 -16.45
C LEU A 66 -34.20 9.90 -15.41
N ARG A 67 -34.33 10.89 -14.51
CA ARG A 67 -33.41 11.07 -13.37
C ARG A 67 -33.37 9.84 -12.48
N ARG A 68 -34.53 9.29 -12.14
CA ARG A 68 -34.61 8.08 -11.31
C ARG A 68 -33.97 6.88 -11.98
N LYS A 69 -34.14 6.73 -13.30
CA LYS A 69 -33.49 5.67 -14.08
C LYS A 69 -31.97 5.78 -14.00
N GLN A 70 -31.41 6.97 -14.22
CA GLN A 70 -29.97 7.20 -14.10
C GLN A 70 -29.45 6.87 -12.69
N TRP A 71 -30.13 7.35 -11.65
CA TRP A 71 -29.75 7.08 -10.27
C TRP A 71 -29.73 5.57 -9.96
N MET A 72 -30.70 4.81 -10.46
CA MET A 72 -30.74 3.35 -10.29
C MET A 72 -29.59 2.64 -11.02
N GLU A 73 -29.15 3.16 -12.16
CA GLU A 73 -27.95 2.67 -12.86
C GLU A 73 -26.68 2.97 -12.05
N ASP A 74 -26.58 4.16 -11.46
CA ASP A 74 -25.44 4.56 -10.64
C ASP A 74 -25.32 3.73 -9.34
N GLN A 75 -26.42 3.16 -8.84
CA GLN A 75 -26.40 2.22 -7.72
C GLN A 75 -25.87 0.82 -8.08
N LYS A 76 -25.69 0.51 -9.38
CA LYS A 76 -25.16 -0.80 -9.79
C LYS A 76 -23.67 -0.86 -9.51
N ILE A 77 -23.31 -1.69 -8.55
CA ILE A 77 -21.91 -1.97 -8.22
C ILE A 77 -21.24 -2.66 -9.43
N PRO A 78 -20.06 -2.21 -9.87
CA PRO A 78 -19.34 -2.85 -10.96
C PRO A 78 -18.93 -4.28 -10.56
N LYS A 79 -18.88 -5.20 -11.54
CA LYS A 79 -18.59 -6.64 -11.35
C LYS A 79 -17.23 -6.96 -10.68
N GLY A 80 -16.42 -5.97 -10.31
CA GLY A 80 -15.07 -6.11 -9.76
C GLY A 80 -14.89 -5.57 -8.33
N GLU A 81 -15.96 -5.20 -7.63
CA GLU A 81 -15.92 -4.71 -6.25
C GLU A 81 -16.77 -5.62 -5.35
N PRO A 82 -16.33 -5.98 -4.12
CA PRO A 82 -15.26 -5.40 -3.30
C PRO A 82 -13.85 -5.90 -3.63
N ARG A 83 -12.89 -4.98 -3.76
CA ARG A 83 -11.46 -5.30 -4.04
C ARG A 83 -10.73 -6.00 -2.89
N MET A 84 -11.38 -6.26 -1.77
CA MET A 84 -10.73 -6.75 -0.55
C MET A 84 -10.08 -8.14 -0.75
N GLU A 85 -10.78 -9.08 -1.36
CA GLU A 85 -10.26 -10.44 -1.62
C GLU A 85 -9.14 -10.47 -2.68
N VAL A 86 -9.18 -9.51 -3.62
CA VAL A 86 -8.21 -9.36 -4.69
C VAL A 86 -6.94 -8.67 -4.16
N MET A 87 -7.06 -7.71 -3.24
CA MET A 87 -5.93 -6.99 -2.65
C MET A 87 -5.01 -7.86 -1.80
N GLU A 88 -5.53 -8.92 -1.16
CA GLU A 88 -4.68 -9.90 -0.47
C GLU A 88 -3.79 -10.69 -1.44
N LYS A 89 -4.33 -11.06 -2.61
CA LYS A 89 -3.60 -11.75 -3.68
C LYS A 89 -2.63 -10.81 -4.42
N ILE A 90 -2.96 -9.51 -4.50
CA ILE A 90 -2.18 -8.48 -5.20
C ILE A 90 -1.34 -7.63 -4.22
N LYS A 91 -0.99 -8.09 -3.01
CA LYS A 91 0.01 -7.36 -2.21
C LYS A 91 1.29 -7.22 -3.05
N PRO A 92 1.67 -6.00 -3.48
CA PRO A 92 2.78 -5.84 -4.38
C PRO A 92 4.04 -6.24 -3.64
N THR A 93 4.59 -7.40 -4.00
CA THR A 93 5.89 -7.82 -3.48
C THR A 93 6.95 -6.89 -4.02
N ASN A 94 7.85 -6.42 -3.13
CA ASN A 94 9.02 -5.60 -3.47
C ASN A 94 9.82 -6.26 -4.63
N ALA A 95 10.37 -5.46 -5.55
CA ALA A 95 11.16 -5.92 -6.70
C ALA A 95 12.27 -6.92 -6.30
N PHE A 96 13.01 -6.66 -5.22
CA PHE A 96 14.02 -7.59 -4.73
C PHE A 96 13.41 -8.93 -4.29
N ARG A 97 12.25 -8.86 -3.62
CA ARG A 97 11.50 -10.04 -3.20
C ARG A 97 10.99 -10.85 -4.38
N ARG A 98 10.63 -10.20 -5.48
CA ARG A 98 10.30 -10.89 -6.72
C ARG A 98 11.52 -11.60 -7.25
N PHE A 99 12.63 -10.88 -7.45
CA PHE A 99 13.86 -11.40 -8.05
C PHE A 99 14.32 -12.72 -7.41
N TYR A 100 14.50 -12.77 -6.09
CA TYR A 100 14.95 -14.01 -5.43
C TYR A 100 13.86 -15.09 -5.31
N GLN A 101 12.57 -14.75 -5.44
CA GLN A 101 11.47 -15.74 -5.42
C GLN A 101 11.20 -16.37 -6.78
N THR A 102 11.47 -15.65 -7.88
CA THR A 102 11.23 -16.11 -9.27
C THR A 102 11.76 -17.51 -9.57
N PRO A 103 13.05 -17.82 -9.31
CA PRO A 103 13.57 -19.16 -9.63
C PRO A 103 12.89 -20.26 -8.81
N GLY A 104 12.55 -19.97 -7.55
CA GLY A 104 11.79 -20.91 -6.73
C GLY A 104 10.37 -21.16 -7.26
N LYS A 105 9.69 -20.12 -7.74
CA LYS A 105 8.35 -20.26 -8.34
C LYS A 105 8.38 -21.04 -9.66
N GLN A 106 9.42 -20.86 -10.46
CA GLN A 106 9.63 -21.64 -11.69
C GLN A 106 9.85 -23.12 -11.37
N LEU A 107 10.70 -23.42 -10.38
CA LEU A 107 10.88 -24.80 -9.90
C LEU A 107 9.56 -25.40 -9.39
N GLU A 108 8.80 -24.65 -8.60
CA GLU A 108 7.47 -25.10 -8.14
C GLU A 108 6.55 -25.43 -9.31
N GLY A 109 6.49 -24.59 -10.34
CA GLY A 109 5.71 -24.85 -11.56
C GLY A 109 6.13 -26.13 -12.29
N LEU A 110 7.43 -26.41 -12.36
CA LEU A 110 7.96 -27.65 -12.94
C LEU A 110 7.61 -28.88 -12.09
N PHE A 111 7.63 -28.76 -10.77
CA PHE A 111 7.28 -29.87 -9.88
C PHE A 111 5.77 -30.08 -9.74
N THR A 112 4.94 -29.06 -9.95
CA THR A 112 3.48 -29.20 -9.87
C THR A 112 2.90 -30.10 -10.97
N SER A 113 3.57 -30.26 -12.11
CA SER A 113 3.13 -31.18 -13.16
C SER A 113 3.44 -32.64 -12.83
N VAL A 114 4.44 -32.89 -11.98
CA VAL A 114 4.94 -34.24 -11.65
C VAL A 114 4.46 -34.70 -10.26
N THR A 115 4.18 -33.78 -9.35
CA THR A 115 3.88 -34.08 -7.95
C THR A 115 2.70 -33.24 -7.43
N SER A 116 2.08 -33.69 -6.33
CA SER A 116 1.06 -32.93 -5.60
C SER A 116 1.51 -31.48 -5.29
N PRO A 117 0.59 -30.49 -5.37
CA PRO A 117 0.88 -29.09 -5.08
C PRO A 117 1.49 -28.85 -3.69
N TRP A 118 1.16 -29.70 -2.71
CA TRP A 118 1.71 -29.61 -1.36
C TRP A 118 3.20 -29.98 -1.33
N ASN A 119 3.56 -31.07 -2.00
CA ASN A 119 4.96 -31.52 -2.12
C ASN A 119 5.79 -30.55 -2.96
N ALA A 120 5.25 -30.02 -4.06
CA ALA A 120 5.95 -29.04 -4.89
C ALA A 120 6.34 -27.77 -4.11
N LYS A 121 5.46 -27.29 -3.22
CA LYS A 121 5.76 -26.19 -2.29
C LYS A 121 6.89 -26.53 -1.32
N ASN A 122 6.89 -27.73 -0.75
CA ASN A 122 7.93 -28.19 0.16
C ASN A 122 9.28 -28.32 -0.55
N TRP A 123 9.30 -28.87 -1.77
CA TRP A 123 10.48 -28.97 -2.62
C TRP A 123 11.06 -27.59 -2.94
N ARG A 124 10.23 -26.62 -3.34
CA ARG A 124 10.68 -25.24 -3.53
C ARG A 124 11.36 -24.69 -2.28
N LEU A 125 10.72 -24.84 -1.11
CA LEU A 125 11.26 -24.32 0.14
C LEU A 125 12.58 -24.98 0.52
N LEU A 126 12.69 -26.30 0.33
CA LEU A 126 13.91 -27.05 0.59
C LEU A 126 15.03 -26.62 -0.35
N CYS A 127 14.81 -26.67 -1.67
CA CYS A 127 15.80 -26.29 -2.68
C CYS A 127 16.29 -24.85 -2.48
N THR A 128 15.38 -23.90 -2.26
CA THR A 128 15.77 -22.49 -2.07
C THR A 128 16.49 -22.22 -0.76
N ARG A 129 16.24 -23.00 0.30
CA ARG A 129 16.99 -22.91 1.56
C ARG A 129 18.38 -23.51 1.41
N LEU A 130 18.49 -24.69 0.82
CA LEU A 130 19.77 -25.35 0.55
C LEU A 130 20.66 -24.51 -0.35
N PHE A 131 20.11 -23.96 -1.44
CA PHE A 131 20.86 -23.10 -2.35
C PHE A 131 21.40 -21.84 -1.67
N ARG A 132 20.57 -21.16 -0.87
CA ARG A 132 21.02 -19.97 -0.11
C ARG A 132 22.05 -20.33 0.95
N GLY A 133 21.85 -21.44 1.66
CA GLY A 133 22.81 -21.96 2.64
C GLY A 133 24.16 -22.31 2.00
N TYR A 134 24.13 -22.92 0.81
CA TYR A 134 25.33 -23.28 0.05
C TYR A 134 26.13 -22.04 -0.39
N ILE A 135 25.47 -21.05 -1.01
CA ILE A 135 26.15 -19.80 -1.40
C ILE A 135 26.72 -19.08 -0.18
N PHE A 136 25.96 -18.99 0.91
CA PHE A 136 26.43 -18.38 2.15
C PHE A 136 27.64 -19.14 2.72
N GLY A 137 27.58 -20.48 2.73
CA GLY A 137 28.66 -21.34 3.20
C GLY A 137 29.94 -21.16 2.38
N LEU A 138 29.85 -21.15 1.05
CA LEU A 138 30.99 -20.85 0.17
C LEU A 138 31.56 -19.46 0.43
N GLY A 139 30.70 -18.45 0.57
CA GLY A 139 31.11 -17.09 0.90
C GLY A 139 31.83 -17.02 2.25
N LEU A 140 31.34 -17.73 3.26
CA LEU A 140 31.95 -17.79 4.58
C LEU A 140 33.31 -18.51 4.54
N VAL A 141 33.39 -19.65 3.86
CA VAL A 141 34.65 -20.39 3.68
C VAL A 141 35.67 -19.54 2.93
N TYR A 142 35.27 -18.89 1.85
CA TYR A 142 36.13 -17.98 1.10
C TYR A 142 36.58 -16.80 1.98
N TRP A 143 35.65 -16.20 2.72
CA TRP A 143 35.95 -15.10 3.62
C TRP A 143 36.98 -15.51 4.67
N ILE A 144 36.77 -16.64 5.37
CA ILE A 144 37.74 -17.18 6.35
C ILE A 144 39.09 -17.46 5.67
N LYS A 145 39.08 -18.13 4.51
CA LYS A 145 40.30 -18.51 3.79
C LYS A 145 41.17 -17.30 3.46
N TYR A 146 40.57 -16.21 2.97
CA TYR A 146 41.34 -15.06 2.47
C TYR A 146 41.42 -13.86 3.42
N ASN A 147 40.57 -13.72 4.44
CA ASN A 147 40.77 -12.74 5.52
C ASN A 147 41.82 -13.17 6.55
N SER A 148 42.26 -14.44 6.52
CA SER A 148 43.22 -14.95 7.50
C SER A 148 44.67 -14.45 7.30
N MET A 149 45.02 -13.84 6.14
CA MET A 149 46.42 -13.48 5.80
C MET A 149 46.68 -11.98 5.52
N ASP A 150 45.83 -11.07 5.98
CA ASP A 150 46.02 -9.64 5.69
C ASP A 150 47.26 -9.03 6.36
N PHE A 151 47.78 -9.61 7.45
CA PHE A 151 48.94 -9.05 8.16
C PHE A 151 50.23 -9.12 7.34
N VAL A 152 50.63 -10.33 6.96
CA VAL A 152 51.85 -10.57 6.15
C VAL A 152 51.73 -9.88 4.79
N ARG A 153 50.53 -9.92 4.19
CA ARG A 153 50.23 -9.25 2.93
C ARG A 153 50.24 -7.73 3.02
N SER A 154 49.78 -7.14 4.14
CA SER A 154 49.83 -5.69 4.37
C SER A 154 51.25 -5.20 4.54
N ILE A 155 52.10 -5.96 5.25
CA ILE A 155 53.52 -5.63 5.44
C ILE A 155 54.27 -5.73 4.11
N LEU A 156 54.08 -6.82 3.36
CA LEU A 156 54.70 -7.00 2.03
C LEU A 156 54.27 -5.94 1.01
N ASN A 157 53.03 -5.46 1.09
CA ASN A 157 52.49 -4.43 0.18
C ASN A 157 52.65 -2.99 0.71
N GLY A 158 53.44 -2.77 1.77
CA GLY A 158 53.69 -1.44 2.33
C GLY A 158 52.48 -0.74 2.97
N ARG A 159 51.38 -1.46 3.24
CA ARG A 159 50.19 -0.90 3.90
C ARG A 159 50.32 -1.01 5.42
N ARG A 160 49.90 0.05 6.12
CA ARG A 160 49.96 0.11 7.58
C ARG A 160 48.99 -0.92 8.20
N PRO A 161 49.44 -1.79 9.13
CA PRO A 161 48.56 -2.73 9.80
C PRO A 161 47.56 -1.99 10.70
N SER A 162 46.37 -2.57 10.87
CA SER A 162 45.29 -1.97 11.67
C SER A 162 45.71 -1.76 13.14
N LEU A 163 45.27 -0.64 13.73
CA LEU A 163 45.66 -0.21 15.08
C LEU A 163 45.42 -1.31 16.13
N ARG A 164 44.25 -1.95 16.11
CA ARG A 164 43.88 -3.05 17.03
C ARG A 164 44.90 -4.20 17.05
N ARG A 165 45.52 -4.51 15.91
CA ARG A 165 46.52 -5.59 15.79
C ARG A 165 47.93 -5.14 16.20
N LYS A 166 48.28 -3.85 16.04
CA LYS A 166 49.53 -3.27 16.58
C LYS A 166 49.58 -3.40 18.10
N TYR A 167 48.49 -3.02 18.78
CA TYR A 167 48.36 -3.15 20.23
C TYR A 167 48.54 -4.60 20.72
N PHE A 168 48.04 -5.58 19.97
CA PHE A 168 48.21 -6.99 20.31
C PHE A 168 49.66 -7.48 20.14
N ALA A 169 50.34 -7.07 19.05
CA ALA A 169 51.73 -7.42 18.80
C ALA A 169 52.69 -6.78 19.81
N GLU A 170 52.39 -5.56 20.25
CA GLU A 170 53.17 -4.85 21.25
C GLU A 170 53.03 -5.50 22.64
N LYS A 171 51.80 -5.85 23.05
CA LYS A 171 51.57 -6.61 24.29
C LYS A 171 52.29 -7.96 24.33
N THR A 172 52.31 -8.69 23.22
CA THR A 172 53.02 -9.98 23.17
C THR A 172 54.54 -9.81 23.21
N ALA A 173 55.07 -8.79 22.53
CA ALA A 173 56.50 -8.45 22.57
C ALA A 173 56.95 -8.02 23.98
N ASP A 174 56.14 -7.25 24.69
CA ASP A 174 56.43 -6.80 26.05
C ASP A 174 56.35 -7.94 27.07
N SER A 175 55.38 -8.85 26.93
CA SER A 175 55.31 -10.07 27.74
C SER A 175 56.57 -10.94 27.56
N TYR A 176 57.07 -11.05 26.33
CA TYR A 176 58.30 -11.80 26.04
C TYR A 176 59.53 -11.12 26.65
N ARG A 177 59.68 -9.79 26.47
CA ARG A 177 60.78 -9.02 27.08
C ARG A 177 60.79 -9.10 28.60
N SER A 178 59.62 -9.01 29.24
CA SER A 178 59.47 -9.15 30.69
C SER A 178 59.93 -10.53 31.19
N ARG A 179 59.50 -11.61 30.53
CA ARG A 179 59.96 -12.98 30.87
C ARG A 179 61.46 -13.17 30.70
N LYS A 180 62.07 -12.60 29.64
CA LYS A 180 63.51 -12.69 29.42
C LYS A 180 64.29 -11.93 30.49
N ARG A 181 63.82 -10.74 30.89
CA ARG A 181 64.42 -9.93 31.96
C ARG A 181 64.36 -10.63 33.32
N ASN A 182 63.23 -11.26 33.64
CA ASN A 182 63.08 -11.99 34.90
C ASN A 182 63.97 -13.26 34.94
N LYS A 183 64.17 -13.93 33.80
CA LYS A 183 65.12 -15.05 33.69
C LYS A 183 66.57 -14.62 33.87
N SER A 184 66.96 -13.43 33.42
CA SER A 184 68.32 -12.90 33.65
C SER A 184 68.57 -12.46 35.09
N MET A 185 67.52 -12.23 35.88
CA MET A 185 67.62 -11.87 37.31
C MET A 185 67.63 -13.07 38.27
N GLN A 186 67.43 -14.30 37.76
CA GLN A 186 67.33 -15.52 38.58
C GLN A 186 68.64 -16.34 38.63
N TRP A 187 69.78 -15.78 38.23
CA TRP A 187 71.08 -16.43 38.40
C TRP A 187 71.73 -15.97 39.72
N PRO A 188 72.19 -16.89 40.59
CA PRO A 188 72.95 -16.56 41.80
C PRO A 188 74.35 -16.01 41.47
#